data_AF-A0A0E3PCD0-F1
#
_entry.id   AF-A0A0E3PCD0-F1
#
_cell.length_a   1.000
_cell.length_b   1.000
_cell.length_c   1.000
_cell.angle_alpha   90.00
_cell.angle_beta   90.00
_cell.angle_gamma   90.00
#
_symmetry.space_group_name_H-M   'P 1'
#
loop_
_entity.id
_entity.type
_entity.pdbx_description
1 polymer ?
#
loop_
_entity_poly.entity_id
_entity_poly.type
_entity_poly.pdbx_seq_one_letter_code
_entity_poly.pdbx_strand_id
1 'polypeptide(L)'
;MFSLVEFIHLIDTIVFITVAVCLLIKNQSLRRMVRKSRTIFRVILASNIFFAALQFYCLISINSDIWLHLGCDCLSIIGLSALMIGIVRMKVIAEPSLKSMKILVIGAHPDDMEIACGGSLAKLCDAGHTIWGLVLSNGEMGGNSPSRLREAKKSAEFLGLSKLEIRDFPDTRLDHFILEITKQIEIIVDELKPDVVFTHSMHDLHQDHRSVHRATLRACRNLSTILCYESPSTTQSFQPNVFIDIEPYIDIKIESIREHEDQNKKRYVQPEQVYGNAIFRGAQAKLKQAEGFEAIRISLPIYLCP
;
A
#
# COMPACT_ATOMS: atom_id res chain seq x y z
N MET A 1 23.07 -23.80 -38.01
CA MET A 1 23.53 -24.05 -36.64
C MET A 1 23.99 -22.70 -36.12
N PHE A 2 23.39 -22.17 -35.05
CA PHE A 2 23.78 -20.86 -34.55
C PHE A 2 25.27 -20.85 -34.20
N SER A 3 25.96 -19.75 -34.51
CA SER A 3 27.31 -19.54 -34.01
C SER A 3 27.28 -19.38 -32.48
N LEU A 4 28.43 -19.59 -31.81
CA LEU A 4 28.53 -19.40 -30.36
C LEU A 4 28.10 -17.98 -29.94
N VAL A 5 28.41 -16.98 -30.78
CA VAL A 5 28.03 -15.57 -30.58
C VAL A 5 26.53 -15.37 -30.70
N GLU A 6 25.91 -15.94 -31.73
CA GLU A 6 24.46 -15.90 -31.93
C GLU A 6 23.70 -16.60 -30.78
N PHE A 7 24.26 -17.68 -30.25
CA PHE A 7 23.69 -18.40 -29.11
C PHE A 7 23.75 -17.57 -27.82
N ILE A 8 24.84 -16.84 -27.57
CA ILE A 8 24.98 -15.94 -26.41
C ILE A 8 23.95 -14.80 -26.48
N HIS A 9 23.82 -14.14 -27.62
CA HIS A 9 22.85 -13.05 -27.81
C HIS A 9 21.40 -13.53 -27.63
N LEU A 10 21.07 -14.75 -28.06
CA LEU A 10 19.76 -15.35 -27.86
C LEU A 10 19.47 -15.58 -26.37
N ILE A 11 20.43 -16.13 -25.62
CA ILE A 11 20.29 -16.36 -24.18
C ILE A 11 20.09 -15.03 -23.43
N ASP A 12 20.91 -14.02 -23.72
CA ASP A 12 20.80 -12.71 -23.07
C ASP A 12 19.43 -12.07 -23.31
N THR A 13 18.94 -12.14 -24.54
CA THR A 13 17.60 -11.63 -24.91
C THR A 13 16.48 -12.38 -24.14
N ILE A 14 16.58 -13.69 -23.99
CA ILE A 14 15.60 -14.50 -23.25
C ILE A 14 15.63 -14.16 -21.75
N VAL A 15 16.81 -14.10 -21.15
CA VAL A 15 16.99 -13.73 -19.73
C VAL A 15 16.40 -12.35 -19.49
N PHE A 16 16.69 -11.42 -20.38
CA PHE A 16 16.20 -10.05 -20.34
C PHE A 16 14.67 -9.96 -20.35
N ILE A 17 14.03 -10.60 -21.34
CA ILE A 17 12.56 -10.60 -21.45
C ILE A 17 11.93 -11.26 -20.22
N THR A 18 12.52 -12.37 -19.76
CA THR A 18 12.02 -13.09 -18.58
C THR A 18 12.08 -12.23 -17.32
N VAL A 19 13.19 -11.54 -17.07
CA VAL A 19 13.30 -10.63 -15.92
C VAL A 19 12.31 -9.47 -16.04
N ALA A 20 12.21 -8.83 -17.20
CA ALA A 20 11.26 -7.73 -17.43
C ALA A 20 9.80 -8.17 -17.19
N VAL A 21 9.42 -9.35 -17.69
CA VAL A 21 8.10 -9.94 -17.48
C VAL A 21 7.86 -10.29 -16.01
N CYS A 22 8.83 -10.91 -15.33
CA CYS A 22 8.73 -11.23 -13.90
C CYS A 22 8.55 -9.98 -13.02
N LEU A 23 9.25 -8.88 -13.36
CA LEU A 23 9.12 -7.60 -12.66
C LEU A 23 7.73 -6.96 -12.84
N LEU A 24 7.12 -7.13 -14.01
CA LEU A 24 5.81 -6.57 -14.34
C LEU A 24 4.64 -7.40 -13.77
N ILE A 25 4.79 -8.74 -13.75
CA ILE A 25 3.68 -9.65 -13.47
C ILE A 25 3.47 -9.89 -11.97
N LYS A 26 4.52 -9.89 -11.12
CA LYS A 26 4.41 -10.67 -9.87
C LYS A 26 4.55 -9.98 -8.52
N ASN A 27 4.84 -8.68 -8.42
CA ASN A 27 5.08 -8.11 -7.09
C ASN A 27 4.47 -6.73 -6.88
N GLN A 28 3.50 -6.65 -5.96
CA GLN A 28 2.87 -5.39 -5.55
C GLN A 28 3.90 -4.42 -4.92
N SER A 29 4.91 -4.93 -4.20
CA SER A 29 5.98 -4.09 -3.64
C SER A 29 6.84 -3.44 -4.75
N LEU A 30 7.07 -4.16 -5.86
CA LEU A 30 7.66 -3.59 -7.08
C LEU A 30 6.78 -2.48 -7.65
N ARG A 31 5.47 -2.69 -7.81
CA ARG A 31 4.57 -1.66 -8.33
C ARG A 31 4.58 -0.39 -7.47
N ARG A 32 4.61 -0.52 -6.14
CA ARG A 32 4.69 0.64 -5.22
C ARG A 32 5.99 1.41 -5.35
N MET A 33 7.11 0.71 -5.45
CA MET A 33 8.44 1.31 -5.58
C MET A 33 8.70 1.88 -6.98
N VAL A 34 8.19 1.22 -8.04
CA VAL A 34 8.17 1.74 -9.42
C VAL A 34 7.38 3.04 -9.49
N ARG A 35 6.31 3.19 -8.70
CA ARG A 35 5.56 4.46 -8.62
C ARG A 35 6.35 5.59 -7.96
N LYS A 36 7.16 5.31 -6.93
CA LYS A 36 8.01 6.32 -6.26
C LYS A 36 9.04 6.96 -7.21
N SER A 37 9.48 6.24 -8.23
CA SER A 37 10.36 6.79 -9.27
C SER A 37 9.99 6.28 -10.66
N ARG A 38 8.76 6.61 -11.11
CA ARG A 38 8.27 6.23 -12.44
C ARG A 38 9.27 6.58 -13.53
N THR A 39 9.94 7.71 -13.41
CA THR A 39 10.96 8.15 -14.36
C THR A 39 12.19 7.25 -14.34
N ILE A 40 12.78 6.96 -13.17
CA ILE A 40 13.97 6.10 -13.10
C ILE A 40 13.64 4.69 -13.54
N PHE A 41 12.49 4.13 -13.13
CA PHE A 41 12.09 2.80 -13.59
C PHE A 41 11.80 2.76 -15.08
N ARG A 42 11.12 3.76 -15.65
CA ARG A 42 10.90 3.85 -17.10
C ARG A 42 12.20 4.02 -17.86
N VAL A 43 13.15 4.79 -17.33
CA VAL A 43 14.48 4.94 -17.92
C VAL A 43 15.22 3.62 -17.86
N ILE A 44 15.29 2.96 -16.70
CA ILE A 44 15.92 1.64 -16.56
C ILE A 44 15.27 0.66 -17.53
N LEU A 45 13.94 0.55 -17.56
CA LEU A 45 13.21 -0.38 -18.42
C LEU A 45 13.40 -0.04 -19.92
N ALA A 46 13.33 1.23 -20.31
CA ALA A 46 13.50 1.65 -21.70
C ALA A 46 14.94 1.45 -22.18
N SER A 47 15.94 1.79 -21.36
CA SER A 47 17.35 1.51 -21.65
C SER A 47 17.59 0.02 -21.80
N ASN A 48 17.02 -0.78 -20.91
CA ASN A 48 17.08 -2.23 -20.94
C ASN A 48 16.44 -2.76 -22.26
N ILE A 49 15.23 -2.32 -22.63
CA ILE A 49 14.55 -2.74 -23.88
C ILE A 49 15.37 -2.34 -25.12
N PHE A 50 15.95 -1.13 -25.10
CA PHE A 50 16.80 -0.64 -26.18
C PHE A 50 18.04 -1.53 -26.37
N PHE A 51 18.72 -1.93 -25.29
CA PHE A 51 19.88 -2.82 -25.37
C PHE A 51 19.50 -4.21 -25.87
N ALA A 52 18.37 -4.77 -25.42
CA ALA A 52 17.87 -6.04 -25.94
C ALA A 52 17.57 -5.97 -27.46
N ALA A 53 16.97 -4.87 -27.93
CA ALA A 53 16.72 -4.66 -29.36
C ALA A 53 18.01 -4.50 -30.17
N LEU A 54 19.02 -3.83 -29.62
CA LEU A 54 20.33 -3.68 -30.24
C LEU A 54 21.07 -5.02 -30.34
N GLN A 55 20.97 -5.87 -29.32
CA GLN A 55 21.56 -7.21 -29.31
C GLN A 55 20.84 -8.15 -30.30
N PHE A 56 19.51 -8.05 -30.40
CA PHE A 56 18.74 -8.73 -31.43
C PHE A 56 19.11 -8.26 -32.85
N TYR A 57 19.37 -6.97 -33.04
CA TYR A 57 19.85 -6.45 -34.32
C TYR A 57 21.22 -7.03 -34.72
N CYS A 58 22.15 -7.13 -33.75
CA CYS A 58 23.44 -7.78 -33.99
C CYS A 58 23.29 -9.27 -34.32
N LEU A 59 22.33 -9.95 -33.70
CA LEU A 59 22.02 -11.36 -33.98
C LEU A 59 21.56 -11.61 -35.42
N ILE A 60 20.77 -10.69 -36.00
CA ILE A 60 20.22 -10.85 -37.36
C ILE A 60 21.11 -10.23 -38.45
N SER A 61 22.12 -9.43 -38.08
CA SER A 61 23.02 -8.75 -39.01
C SER A 61 24.28 -9.58 -39.27
N ILE A 62 24.24 -10.37 -40.34
CA ILE A 62 25.25 -11.39 -40.75
C ILE A 62 26.67 -10.81 -40.97
N ASN A 63 26.84 -9.48 -41.09
CA ASN A 63 28.11 -8.79 -41.37
C ASN A 63 28.48 -7.71 -40.32
N SER A 64 28.01 -7.82 -39.08
CA SER A 64 28.32 -6.84 -38.04
C SER A 64 29.77 -6.97 -37.50
N ASP A 65 30.42 -5.84 -37.24
CA ASP A 65 31.80 -5.77 -36.75
C ASP A 65 31.91 -6.35 -35.32
N ILE A 66 32.99 -7.05 -35.01
CA ILE A 66 33.26 -7.60 -33.68
C ILE A 66 33.28 -6.52 -32.59
N TRP A 67 33.69 -5.30 -32.93
CA TRP A 67 33.64 -4.17 -32.00
C TRP A 67 32.20 -3.73 -31.68
N LEU A 68 31.28 -3.90 -32.63
CA LEU A 68 29.86 -3.62 -32.41
C LEU A 68 29.25 -4.67 -31.48
N HIS A 69 29.56 -5.95 -31.68
CA HIS A 69 29.14 -7.03 -30.78
C HIS A 69 29.66 -6.81 -29.35
N LEU A 70 30.95 -6.52 -29.19
CA LEU A 70 31.56 -6.28 -27.89
C LEU A 70 30.96 -5.05 -27.18
N GLY A 71 30.70 -3.98 -27.92
CA GLY A 71 30.03 -2.79 -27.40
C GLY A 71 28.61 -3.09 -26.90
N CYS A 72 27.85 -3.90 -27.63
CA CYS A 72 26.51 -4.32 -27.23
C CYS A 72 26.53 -5.17 -25.97
N ASP A 73 27.44 -6.13 -25.85
CA ASP A 73 27.54 -7.00 -24.68
C ASP A 73 27.95 -6.21 -23.42
N CYS A 74 28.88 -5.26 -23.54
CA CYS A 74 29.23 -4.36 -22.43
C CYS A 74 28.03 -3.54 -21.95
N LEU A 75 27.21 -3.01 -22.87
CA LEU A 75 26.01 -2.24 -22.53
C LEU A 75 24.93 -3.12 -21.89
N SER A 76 24.73 -4.35 -22.38
CA SER A 76 23.79 -5.32 -21.78
C SER A 76 24.19 -5.68 -20.36
N ILE A 77 25.48 -5.91 -20.09
CA ILE A 77 25.98 -6.18 -18.73
C ILE A 77 25.71 -5.00 -17.79
N ILE A 78 25.90 -3.76 -18.25
CA ILE A 78 25.59 -2.55 -17.47
C ILE A 78 24.09 -2.47 -17.19
N GLY A 79 23.25 -2.72 -18.19
CA GLY A 79 21.79 -2.74 -18.04
C GLY A 79 21.31 -3.77 -17.03
N LEU A 80 21.79 -5.01 -17.14
CA LEU A 80 21.49 -6.11 -16.22
C LEU A 80 22.03 -5.85 -14.80
N SER A 81 23.23 -5.26 -14.68
CA SER A 81 23.80 -4.91 -13.38
C SER A 81 22.99 -3.81 -12.70
N ALA A 82 22.57 -2.78 -13.43
CA ALA A 82 21.69 -1.72 -12.92
C ALA A 82 20.32 -2.28 -12.51
N LEU A 83 19.78 -3.22 -13.29
CA LEU A 83 18.53 -3.92 -12.98
C LEU A 83 18.68 -4.80 -11.73
N MET A 84 19.77 -5.55 -11.62
CA MET A 84 20.08 -6.41 -10.47
C MET A 84 20.32 -5.58 -9.21
N ILE A 85 21.07 -4.48 -9.29
CA ILE A 85 21.21 -3.52 -8.19
C ILE A 85 19.85 -2.94 -7.81
N GLY A 86 19.01 -2.64 -8.80
CA GLY A 86 17.62 -2.23 -8.60
C GLY A 86 16.86 -3.27 -7.79
N ILE A 87 16.90 -4.54 -8.20
CA ILE A 87 16.25 -5.70 -7.55
C ILE A 87 16.81 -5.95 -6.15
N VAL A 88 18.12 -5.93 -5.96
CA VAL A 88 18.76 -6.14 -4.64
C VAL A 88 18.47 -4.97 -3.70
N ARG A 89 18.37 -3.74 -4.24
CA ARG A 89 17.91 -2.57 -3.49
C ARG A 89 16.39 -2.57 -3.26
N MET A 90 15.64 -3.45 -3.90
CA MET A 90 14.28 -3.74 -3.47
C MET A 90 14.37 -4.44 -2.13
N LYS A 91 14.39 -3.65 -1.06
CA LYS A 91 14.17 -4.19 0.28
C LYS A 91 12.83 -4.92 0.24
N VAL A 92 12.84 -6.20 0.60
CA VAL A 92 11.64 -6.83 1.17
C VAL A 92 11.39 -6.03 2.44
N ILE A 93 10.41 -5.13 2.36
CA ILE A 93 10.24 -4.06 3.36
C ILE A 93 9.67 -4.63 4.67
N ALA A 94 8.93 -5.74 4.59
CA ALA A 94 8.41 -6.47 5.74
C ALA A 94 8.86 -7.93 5.72
N GLU A 95 9.24 -8.47 6.88
CA GLU A 95 9.40 -9.90 7.07
C GLU A 95 8.04 -10.59 6.89
N PRO A 96 7.94 -11.64 6.05
CA PRO A 96 6.69 -12.35 5.85
C PRO A 96 6.25 -13.02 7.16
N SER A 97 4.97 -12.85 7.51
CA SER A 97 4.40 -13.48 8.71
C SER A 97 4.26 -14.99 8.51
N LEU A 98 4.62 -15.77 9.53
CA LEU A 98 4.40 -17.23 9.57
C LEU A 98 2.92 -17.61 9.50
N LYS A 99 2.03 -16.73 9.99
CA LYS A 99 0.59 -16.90 9.95
C LYS A 99 -0.06 -15.70 9.26
N SER A 100 -0.71 -15.95 8.13
CA SER A 100 -1.53 -14.93 7.49
C SER A 100 -2.75 -14.62 8.37
N MET A 101 -3.09 -13.33 8.45
CA MET A 101 -4.22 -12.82 9.23
C MET A 101 -5.17 -12.12 8.26
N LYS A 102 -6.45 -12.09 8.64
CA LYS A 102 -7.50 -11.38 7.92
C LYS A 102 -7.81 -10.08 8.67
N ILE A 103 -7.72 -8.97 7.98
CA ILE A 103 -7.83 -7.64 8.56
C ILE A 103 -8.99 -6.92 7.90
N LEU A 104 -9.85 -6.32 8.71
CA LEU A 104 -10.89 -5.40 8.25
C LEU A 104 -10.48 -3.98 8.63
N VAL A 105 -10.42 -3.07 7.68
CA VAL A 105 -10.24 -1.63 7.95
C VAL A 105 -11.50 -0.87 7.52
N ILE A 106 -12.05 -0.05 8.42
CA ILE A 106 -13.34 0.60 8.24
C ILE A 106 -13.17 2.11 8.32
N GLY A 107 -13.48 2.80 7.21
CA GLY A 107 -13.54 4.26 7.12
C GLY A 107 -14.97 4.77 6.97
N ALA A 108 -15.18 6.05 7.29
CA ALA A 108 -16.45 6.74 7.05
C ALA A 108 -16.50 7.27 5.62
N HIS A 109 -15.39 7.85 5.16
CA HIS A 109 -15.27 8.52 3.86
C HIS A 109 -14.10 7.95 3.03
N PRO A 110 -14.11 8.17 1.71
CA PRO A 110 -13.00 7.78 0.85
C PRO A 110 -11.79 8.69 1.09
N ASP A 111 -10.74 8.16 1.76
CA ASP A 111 -9.42 8.74 2.11
C ASP A 111 -9.03 8.46 3.59
N ASP A 112 -10.01 8.21 4.46
CA ASP A 112 -9.82 8.02 5.90
C ASP A 112 -8.74 6.98 6.22
N MET A 113 -8.79 5.82 5.55
CA MET A 113 -7.95 4.66 5.86
C MET A 113 -6.48 4.93 5.52
N GLU A 114 -6.23 5.57 4.39
CA GLU A 114 -4.91 5.89 3.87
C GLU A 114 -4.25 7.00 4.71
N ILE A 115 -5.02 8.03 5.05
CA ILE A 115 -4.57 9.12 5.93
C ILE A 115 -4.23 8.57 7.31
N ALA A 116 -5.09 7.74 7.88
CA ALA A 116 -4.93 7.28 9.25
C ALA A 116 -3.87 6.18 9.39
N CYS A 117 -3.91 5.16 8.53
CA CYS A 117 -3.13 3.93 8.70
C CYS A 117 -2.49 3.37 7.41
N GLY A 118 -2.38 4.17 6.34
CA GLY A 118 -1.86 3.71 5.05
C GLY A 118 -0.48 3.05 5.11
N GLY A 119 0.41 3.52 6.01
CA GLY A 119 1.72 2.90 6.21
C GLY A 119 1.62 1.49 6.80
N SER A 120 0.78 1.33 7.82
CA SER A 120 0.50 0.05 8.47
C SER A 120 -0.19 -0.92 7.52
N LEU A 121 -1.17 -0.46 6.73
CA LEU A 121 -1.85 -1.30 5.75
C LEU A 121 -0.87 -1.84 4.70
N ALA A 122 -0.02 -0.97 4.14
CA ALA A 122 1.01 -1.39 3.19
C ALA A 122 1.98 -2.43 3.80
N LYS A 123 2.43 -2.19 5.04
CA LYS A 123 3.28 -3.12 5.79
C LYS A 123 2.62 -4.48 6.00
N LEU A 124 1.36 -4.49 6.41
CA LEU A 124 0.61 -5.72 6.69
C LEU A 124 0.33 -6.51 5.41
N CYS A 125 0.02 -5.83 4.29
CA CYS A 125 -0.08 -6.48 2.99
C CYS A 125 1.24 -7.13 2.56
N ASP A 126 2.36 -6.41 2.69
CA ASP A 126 3.69 -6.94 2.32
C ASP A 126 4.13 -8.10 3.22
N ALA A 127 3.67 -8.14 4.47
CA ALA A 127 3.87 -9.26 5.39
C ALA A 127 2.98 -10.48 5.06
N GLY A 128 2.12 -10.42 4.04
CA GLY A 128 1.27 -11.52 3.58
C GLY A 128 -0.10 -11.63 4.25
N HIS A 129 -0.57 -10.56 4.92
CA HIS A 129 -1.92 -10.52 5.48
C HIS A 129 -2.97 -10.15 4.40
N THR A 130 -4.19 -10.65 4.57
CA THR A 130 -5.33 -10.33 3.70
C THR A 130 -6.09 -9.15 4.31
N ILE A 131 -6.24 -8.06 3.56
CA ILE A 131 -6.90 -6.84 4.06
C ILE A 131 -8.12 -6.53 3.21
N TRP A 132 -9.28 -6.36 3.87
CA TRP A 132 -10.49 -5.82 3.26
C TRP A 132 -10.76 -4.41 3.81
N GLY A 133 -11.06 -3.49 2.91
CA GLY A 133 -11.54 -2.15 3.25
C GLY A 133 -13.05 -2.04 3.16
N LEU A 134 -13.65 -1.32 4.09
CA LEU A 134 -15.06 -0.91 4.06
C LEU A 134 -15.15 0.61 4.26
N VAL A 135 -15.72 1.31 3.28
CA VAL A 135 -16.03 2.74 3.37
C VAL A 135 -17.54 2.91 3.39
N LEU A 136 -18.07 3.75 4.27
CA LEU A 136 -19.51 3.82 4.53
C LEU A 136 -20.26 4.88 3.73
N SER A 137 -19.60 5.92 3.24
CA SER A 137 -20.19 6.96 2.39
C SER A 137 -19.37 7.20 1.12
N ASN A 138 -19.94 7.92 0.16
CA ASN A 138 -19.20 8.32 -1.04
C ASN A 138 -18.39 9.61 -0.85
N GLY A 139 -18.52 10.28 0.30
CA GLY A 139 -17.85 11.55 0.57
C GLY A 139 -18.35 12.71 -0.30
N GLU A 140 -19.61 12.69 -0.74
CA GLU A 140 -20.18 13.66 -1.66
C GLU A 140 -20.25 15.11 -1.13
N MET A 141 -20.18 15.33 0.18
CA MET A 141 -20.12 16.66 0.78
C MET A 141 -18.68 17.19 0.85
N GLY A 142 -17.69 16.31 0.76
CA GLY A 142 -16.27 16.64 0.77
C GLY A 142 -15.65 16.90 -0.61
N GLY A 143 -16.39 16.63 -1.69
CA GLY A 143 -15.95 16.88 -3.07
C GLY A 143 -16.68 16.02 -4.11
N ASN A 144 -16.07 15.76 -5.28
CA ASN A 144 -16.76 15.07 -6.37
C ASN A 144 -16.84 13.55 -6.13
N SER A 145 -18.01 13.06 -5.67
CA SER A 145 -18.23 11.64 -5.34
C SER A 145 -17.73 10.64 -6.40
N PRO A 146 -18.10 10.74 -7.70
CA PRO A 146 -17.57 9.84 -8.72
C PRO A 146 -16.03 9.81 -8.82
N SER A 147 -15.36 10.95 -8.59
CA SER A 147 -13.90 11.00 -8.54
C SER A 147 -13.38 10.30 -7.30
N ARG A 148 -13.89 10.68 -6.13
CA ARG A 148 -13.47 10.12 -4.84
C ARG A 148 -13.60 8.60 -4.79
N LEU A 149 -14.67 8.03 -5.35
CA LEU A 149 -14.85 6.57 -5.45
C LEU A 149 -13.79 5.89 -6.32
N ARG A 150 -13.40 6.50 -7.43
CA ARG A 150 -12.33 5.97 -8.29
C ARG A 150 -10.96 6.10 -7.62
N GLU A 151 -10.72 7.21 -6.95
CA GLU A 151 -9.48 7.51 -6.22
C GLU A 151 -9.27 6.52 -5.08
N ALA A 152 -10.30 6.28 -4.26
CA ALA A 152 -10.24 5.26 -3.20
C ALA A 152 -9.97 3.85 -3.72
N LYS A 153 -10.58 3.45 -4.85
CA LYS A 153 -10.28 2.16 -5.48
C LYS A 153 -8.83 2.06 -5.95
N LYS A 154 -8.30 3.11 -6.59
CA LYS A 154 -6.91 3.17 -7.02
C LYS A 154 -5.94 3.11 -5.83
N SER A 155 -6.27 3.81 -4.76
CA SER A 155 -5.44 3.86 -3.56
C SER A 155 -5.46 2.54 -2.79
N ALA A 156 -6.61 1.90 -2.65
CA ALA A 156 -6.73 0.56 -2.08
C ALA A 156 -5.95 -0.49 -2.90
N GLU A 157 -6.03 -0.45 -4.23
CA GLU A 157 -5.22 -1.31 -5.11
C GLU A 157 -3.72 -1.03 -4.90
N PHE A 158 -3.33 0.24 -4.82
CA PHE A 158 -1.95 0.64 -4.56
C PHE A 158 -1.44 0.13 -3.22
N LEU A 159 -2.24 0.23 -2.16
CA LEU A 159 -1.96 -0.30 -0.82
C LEU A 159 -2.08 -1.83 -0.73
N GLY A 160 -2.48 -2.52 -1.80
CA GLY A 160 -2.54 -3.98 -1.86
C GLY A 160 -3.71 -4.61 -1.11
N LEU A 161 -4.78 -3.85 -0.85
CA LEU A 161 -6.01 -4.39 -0.28
C LEU A 161 -6.59 -5.45 -1.23
N SER A 162 -7.05 -6.56 -0.66
CA SER A 162 -7.63 -7.67 -1.42
C SER A 162 -9.05 -7.38 -1.88
N LYS A 163 -9.77 -6.53 -1.14
CA LYS A 163 -11.15 -6.13 -1.43
C LYS A 163 -11.38 -4.72 -0.86
N LEU A 164 -12.14 -3.90 -1.58
CA LEU A 164 -12.67 -2.63 -1.08
C LEU A 164 -14.17 -2.60 -1.39
N GLU A 165 -15.00 -2.48 -0.35
CA GLU A 165 -16.42 -2.21 -0.48
C GLU A 165 -16.72 -0.77 -0.06
N ILE A 166 -17.53 -0.09 -0.87
CA ILE A 166 -18.02 1.26 -0.56
C ILE A 166 -19.54 1.18 -0.49
N ARG A 167 -20.11 1.62 0.63
CA ARG A 167 -21.55 1.75 0.84
C ARG A 167 -22.00 3.17 0.51
N ASP A 168 -23.30 3.28 0.25
CA ASP A 168 -23.95 4.52 -0.20
C ASP A 168 -24.77 5.13 0.94
N PHE A 169 -24.21 5.21 2.15
CA PHE A 169 -24.85 5.96 3.22
C PHE A 169 -24.62 7.47 3.01
N PRO A 170 -25.59 8.33 3.37
CA PRO A 170 -25.45 9.76 3.15
C PRO A 170 -24.30 10.35 3.95
N ASP A 171 -23.35 11.00 3.27
CA ASP A 171 -22.22 11.70 3.86
C ASP A 171 -22.72 12.77 4.85
N THR A 172 -21.99 12.96 5.93
CA THR A 172 -22.30 13.84 7.09
C THR A 172 -23.51 13.44 7.94
N ARG A 173 -24.15 12.29 7.66
CA ARG A 173 -25.38 11.84 8.36
C ARG A 173 -25.30 10.40 8.87
N LEU A 174 -24.10 9.83 9.03
CA LEU A 174 -23.96 8.43 9.44
C LEU A 174 -24.52 8.15 10.85
N ASP A 175 -24.67 9.18 11.68
CA ASP A 175 -25.31 9.11 13.00
C ASP A 175 -26.79 8.71 12.95
N HIS A 176 -27.49 8.97 11.84
CA HIS A 176 -28.88 8.56 11.64
C HIS A 176 -29.02 7.09 11.21
N PHE A 177 -27.93 6.43 10.82
CA PHE A 177 -27.95 5.09 10.21
C PHE A 177 -27.10 4.06 10.98
N ILE A 178 -26.85 4.30 12.27
CA ILE A 178 -25.94 3.45 13.07
C ILE A 178 -26.37 1.98 13.05
N LEU A 179 -27.68 1.67 13.06
CA LEU A 179 -28.16 0.28 13.06
C LEU A 179 -27.92 -0.41 11.71
N GLU A 180 -28.18 0.30 10.61
CA GLU A 180 -27.95 -0.16 9.25
C GLU A 180 -26.46 -0.35 8.97
N ILE A 181 -25.63 0.61 9.40
CA ILE A 181 -24.18 0.52 9.33
C ILE A 181 -23.69 -0.68 10.13
N THR A 182 -24.20 -0.89 11.36
CA THR A 182 -23.84 -2.05 12.18
C THR A 182 -24.12 -3.35 11.43
N LYS A 183 -25.30 -3.49 10.81
CA LYS A 183 -25.65 -4.67 9.99
C LYS A 183 -24.72 -4.87 8.80
N GLN A 184 -24.34 -3.78 8.12
CA GLN A 184 -23.39 -3.86 7.00
C GLN A 184 -22.00 -4.34 7.46
N ILE A 185 -21.54 -3.88 8.62
CA ILE A 185 -20.28 -4.36 9.21
C ILE A 185 -20.41 -5.82 9.62
N GLU A 186 -21.52 -6.24 10.24
CA GLU A 186 -21.76 -7.64 10.63
C GLU A 186 -21.70 -8.60 9.42
N ILE A 187 -22.30 -8.22 8.27
CA ILE A 187 -22.21 -9.01 7.03
C ILE A 187 -20.76 -9.25 6.60
N ILE A 188 -19.94 -8.18 6.61
CA ILE A 188 -18.53 -8.28 6.23
C ILE A 188 -17.73 -9.09 7.26
N VAL A 189 -18.03 -8.92 8.55
CA VAL A 189 -17.39 -9.68 9.63
C VAL A 189 -17.70 -11.17 9.51
N ASP A 190 -18.94 -11.54 9.17
CA ASP A 190 -19.34 -12.93 8.99
C ASP A 190 -18.70 -13.58 7.74
N GLU A 191 -18.54 -12.81 6.66
CA GLU A 191 -17.88 -13.25 5.42
C GLU A 191 -16.36 -13.41 5.61
N LEU A 192 -15.71 -12.35 6.10
CA LEU A 192 -14.25 -12.29 6.24
C LEU A 192 -13.75 -13.08 7.46
N LYS A 193 -14.49 -13.07 8.57
CA LYS A 193 -14.04 -13.52 9.90
C LYS A 193 -12.68 -12.90 10.26
N PRO A 194 -12.60 -11.57 10.44
CA PRO A 194 -11.33 -10.87 10.64
C PRO A 194 -10.70 -11.20 11.99
N ASP A 195 -9.37 -11.33 11.99
CA ASP A 195 -8.54 -11.46 13.19
C ASP A 195 -8.30 -10.09 13.87
N VAL A 196 -8.27 -9.02 13.06
CA VAL A 196 -8.01 -7.64 13.50
C VAL A 196 -8.96 -6.68 12.78
N VAL A 197 -9.49 -5.70 13.52
CA VAL A 197 -10.27 -4.60 12.95
C VAL A 197 -9.60 -3.25 13.24
N PHE A 198 -9.42 -2.44 12.20
CA PHE A 198 -9.03 -1.04 12.29
C PHE A 198 -10.26 -0.14 12.05
N THR A 199 -10.47 0.85 12.91
CA THR A 199 -11.59 1.80 12.77
C THR A 199 -11.26 3.16 13.38
N HIS A 200 -12.17 4.11 13.27
CA HIS A 200 -12.04 5.44 13.86
C HIS A 200 -11.96 5.41 15.40
N SER A 201 -11.28 6.39 15.99
CA SER A 201 -11.32 6.64 17.44
C SER A 201 -12.64 7.30 17.87
N MET A 202 -13.05 7.08 19.13
CA MET A 202 -14.14 7.81 19.76
C MET A 202 -13.79 9.29 20.01
N HIS A 203 -12.49 9.61 20.10
CA HIS A 203 -11.94 10.94 20.42
C HIS A 203 -11.82 11.87 19.19
N ASP A 204 -12.68 11.65 18.20
CA ASP A 204 -12.73 12.36 16.93
C ASP A 204 -13.84 13.42 16.93
N LEU A 205 -13.57 14.62 16.39
CA LEU A 205 -14.55 15.70 16.27
C LEU A 205 -15.59 15.47 15.16
N HIS A 206 -15.30 14.66 14.15
CA HIS A 206 -16.24 14.36 13.08
C HIS A 206 -17.30 13.37 13.57
N GLN A 207 -18.58 13.74 13.45
CA GLN A 207 -19.71 12.92 13.91
C GLN A 207 -19.78 11.57 13.20
N ASP A 208 -19.50 11.54 11.90
CA ASP A 208 -19.51 10.28 11.15
C ASP A 208 -18.43 9.31 11.64
N HIS A 209 -17.21 9.78 11.91
CA HIS A 209 -16.14 8.94 12.47
C HIS A 209 -16.59 8.32 13.81
N ARG A 210 -17.22 9.11 14.67
CA ARG A 210 -17.80 8.63 15.94
C ARG A 210 -18.94 7.62 15.73
N SER A 211 -19.77 7.79 14.71
CA SER A 211 -20.85 6.86 14.36
C SER A 211 -20.29 5.53 13.86
N VAL A 212 -19.28 5.57 12.98
CA VAL A 212 -18.56 4.38 12.51
C VAL A 212 -17.88 3.65 13.65
N HIS A 213 -17.22 4.37 14.56
CA HIS A 213 -16.63 3.80 15.77
C HIS A 213 -17.68 3.01 16.57
N ARG A 214 -18.81 3.63 16.90
CA ARG A 214 -19.90 2.99 17.68
C ARG A 214 -20.48 1.77 16.97
N ALA A 215 -20.74 1.88 15.67
CA ALA A 215 -21.29 0.77 14.88
C ALA A 215 -20.28 -0.41 14.82
N THR A 216 -19.00 -0.10 14.63
CA THR A 216 -17.93 -1.10 14.61
C THR A 216 -17.83 -1.84 15.94
N LEU A 217 -17.85 -1.15 17.07
CA LEU A 217 -17.79 -1.82 18.38
C LEU A 217 -18.98 -2.74 18.65
N ARG A 218 -20.17 -2.40 18.13
CA ARG A 218 -21.36 -3.24 18.22
C ARG A 218 -21.25 -4.48 17.34
N ALA A 219 -20.88 -4.30 16.08
CA ALA A 219 -20.75 -5.40 15.10
C ALA A 219 -19.62 -6.37 15.49
N CYS A 220 -18.48 -5.82 15.92
CA CYS A 220 -17.27 -6.57 16.25
C CYS A 220 -17.19 -6.98 17.72
N ARG A 221 -18.32 -7.01 18.45
CA ARG A 221 -18.35 -7.23 19.91
C ARG A 221 -17.68 -8.53 20.37
N ASN A 222 -17.66 -9.55 19.51
CA ASN A 222 -17.10 -10.87 19.76
C ASN A 222 -15.65 -11.04 19.23
N LEU A 223 -15.08 -10.03 18.60
CA LEU A 223 -13.69 -10.08 18.12
C LEU A 223 -12.72 -9.71 19.23
N SER A 224 -11.51 -10.25 19.15
CA SER A 224 -10.51 -10.14 20.21
C SER A 224 -9.54 -8.98 20.02
N THR A 225 -9.40 -8.46 18.80
CA THR A 225 -8.50 -7.34 18.48
C THR A 225 -9.22 -6.25 17.69
N ILE A 226 -9.35 -5.06 18.29
CA ILE A 226 -9.90 -3.85 17.64
C ILE A 226 -8.98 -2.68 17.98
N LEU A 227 -8.46 -2.04 16.94
CA LEU A 227 -7.54 -0.90 17.01
C LEU A 227 -8.20 0.33 16.40
N CYS A 228 -8.18 1.44 17.14
CA CYS A 228 -8.72 2.72 16.72
C CYS A 228 -7.59 3.62 16.22
N TYR A 229 -7.65 4.06 14.98
CA TYR A 229 -6.61 4.86 14.35
C TYR A 229 -6.81 6.38 14.57
N GLU A 230 -5.73 7.12 14.33
CA GLU A 230 -5.71 8.59 14.36
C GLU A 230 -6.18 9.18 13.03
N SER A 231 -7.25 9.98 13.05
CA SER A 231 -7.69 10.78 11.90
C SER A 231 -7.28 12.26 12.08
N PRO A 232 -7.35 13.11 11.03
CA PRO A 232 -7.05 14.54 11.15
C PRO A 232 -7.91 15.30 12.17
N SER A 233 -9.09 14.80 12.52
CA SER A 233 -10.04 15.43 13.44
C SER A 233 -10.00 14.86 14.86
N THR A 234 -9.04 13.98 15.17
CA THR A 234 -8.83 13.53 16.55
C THR A 234 -8.34 14.65 17.44
N THR A 235 -8.81 14.66 18.68
CA THR A 235 -8.43 15.64 19.70
C THR A 235 -7.24 15.16 20.52
N GLN A 236 -6.73 16.02 21.42
CA GLN A 236 -5.72 15.65 22.41
C GLN A 236 -6.13 14.48 23.34
N SER A 237 -7.42 14.14 23.39
CA SER A 237 -7.91 12.97 24.14
C SER A 237 -7.54 11.65 23.46
N PHE A 238 -7.15 11.66 22.19
CA PHE A 238 -6.61 10.48 21.51
C PHE A 238 -5.25 10.09 22.10
N GLN A 239 -5.21 8.96 22.79
CA GLN A 239 -4.05 8.47 23.53
C GLN A 239 -3.62 7.10 22.99
N PRO A 240 -2.84 7.06 21.89
CA PRO A 240 -2.42 5.80 21.30
C PRO A 240 -1.51 5.03 22.26
N ASN A 241 -1.77 3.72 22.36
CA ASN A 241 -1.03 2.79 23.20
C ASN A 241 -0.47 1.59 22.42
N VAL A 242 -0.79 1.50 21.13
CA VAL A 242 -0.20 0.56 20.17
C VAL A 242 0.41 1.36 19.03
N PHE A 243 1.62 0.98 18.61
CA PHE A 243 2.35 1.69 17.57
C PHE A 243 2.88 0.70 16.54
N ILE A 244 2.72 1.03 15.26
CA ILE A 244 3.28 0.26 14.16
C ILE A 244 4.39 1.08 13.52
N ASP A 245 5.60 0.54 13.50
CA ASP A 245 6.73 1.14 12.77
C ASP A 245 6.42 1.19 11.28
N ILE A 246 6.42 2.40 10.73
CA ILE A 246 6.19 2.68 9.32
C ILE A 246 7.35 3.45 8.67
N GLU A 247 8.54 3.52 9.30
CA GLU A 247 9.72 4.17 8.70
C GLU A 247 9.96 3.70 7.24
N PRO A 248 9.86 2.40 6.93
CA PRO A 248 10.07 1.94 5.56
C PRO A 248 8.88 2.21 4.60
N TYR A 249 7.75 2.68 5.15
CA TYR A 249 6.44 2.76 4.48
C TYR A 249 5.87 4.17 4.38
N ILE A 250 6.54 5.17 4.97
CA ILE A 250 6.03 6.56 5.00
C ILE A 250 5.79 7.14 3.60
N ASP A 251 6.65 6.84 2.64
CA ASP A 251 6.48 7.31 1.26
C ASP A 251 5.29 6.61 0.60
N ILE A 252 5.07 5.34 0.90
CA ILE A 252 3.90 4.60 0.41
C ILE A 252 2.63 5.21 0.98
N LYS A 253 2.61 5.54 2.27
CA LYS A 253 1.49 6.28 2.89
C LYS A 253 1.20 7.57 2.13
N ILE A 254 2.22 8.40 1.90
CA ILE A 254 2.06 9.70 1.23
C ILE A 254 1.56 9.52 -0.22
N GLU A 255 2.10 8.57 -0.97
CA GLU A 255 1.62 8.28 -2.32
C GLU A 255 0.18 7.76 -2.32
N SER A 256 -0.21 6.93 -1.35
CA SER A 256 -1.61 6.47 -1.25
C SER A 256 -2.59 7.62 -0.98
N ILE A 257 -2.17 8.61 -0.18
CA ILE A 257 -2.96 9.81 0.08
C ILE A 257 -3.05 10.66 -1.21
N ARG A 258 -1.96 10.77 -1.99
CA ARG A 258 -1.91 11.55 -3.23
C ARG A 258 -2.85 11.06 -4.33
N GLU A 259 -3.22 9.77 -4.31
CA GLU A 259 -4.21 9.22 -5.25
C GLU A 259 -5.61 9.87 -5.06
N HIS A 260 -5.88 10.51 -3.91
CA HIS A 260 -7.08 11.30 -3.63
C HIS A 260 -6.94 12.74 -4.12
N GLU A 261 -6.82 12.90 -5.45
CA GLU A 261 -6.61 14.19 -6.13
C GLU A 261 -7.62 15.27 -5.75
N ASP A 262 -8.88 14.88 -5.55
CA ASP A 262 -9.97 15.78 -5.14
C ASP A 262 -9.72 16.38 -3.74
N GLN A 263 -8.96 15.68 -2.89
CA GLN A 263 -8.68 16.05 -1.50
C GLN A 263 -7.29 16.67 -1.29
N ASN A 264 -6.41 16.62 -2.30
CA ASN A 264 -5.00 17.00 -2.22
C ASN A 264 -4.71 18.45 -1.80
N LYS A 265 -5.69 19.37 -1.84
CA LYS A 265 -5.51 20.76 -1.41
C LYS A 265 -5.58 20.95 0.10
N LYS A 266 -6.06 19.95 0.84
CA LYS A 266 -6.25 20.07 2.29
C LYS A 266 -4.89 20.07 3.00
N ARG A 267 -4.78 20.85 4.08
CA ARG A 267 -3.50 20.99 4.81
C ARG A 267 -3.02 19.68 5.41
N TYR A 268 -3.93 18.90 5.99
CA TYR A 268 -3.58 17.67 6.72
C TYR A 268 -3.11 16.51 5.82
N VAL A 269 -3.35 16.57 4.50
CA VAL A 269 -2.86 15.58 3.54
C VAL A 269 -1.50 15.96 2.94
N GLN A 270 -0.96 17.14 3.26
CA GLN A 270 0.34 17.54 2.73
C GLN A 270 1.45 16.63 3.29
N PRO A 271 2.44 16.24 2.47
CA PRO A 271 3.51 15.33 2.88
C PRO A 271 4.18 15.71 4.19
N GLU A 272 4.43 17.00 4.42
CA GLU A 272 5.10 17.51 5.60
C GLU A 272 4.28 17.27 6.87
N GLN A 273 2.94 17.36 6.78
CA GLN A 273 2.04 17.07 7.91
C GLN A 273 2.01 15.56 8.19
N VAL A 274 1.90 14.74 7.14
CA VAL A 274 1.92 13.27 7.27
C VAL A 274 3.23 12.80 7.90
N TYR A 275 4.37 13.34 7.44
CA TYR A 275 5.69 13.08 8.01
C TYR A 275 5.80 13.55 9.46
N GLY A 276 5.36 14.77 9.77
CA GLY A 276 5.40 15.33 11.12
C GLY A 276 4.64 14.48 12.13
N ASN A 277 3.43 14.05 11.77
CA ASN A 277 2.61 13.16 12.61
C ASN A 277 3.29 11.80 12.83
N ALA A 278 3.82 11.19 11.76
CA ALA A 278 4.51 9.90 11.88
C ALA A 278 5.75 9.98 12.78
N ILE A 279 6.53 11.06 12.70
CA ILE A 279 7.69 11.29 13.58
C ILE A 279 7.25 11.48 15.03
N PHE A 280 6.21 12.28 15.25
CA PHE A 280 5.68 12.53 16.60
C PHE A 280 5.24 11.23 17.28
N ARG A 281 4.46 10.39 16.59
CA ARG A 281 4.03 9.08 17.10
C ARG A 281 5.20 8.10 17.22
N GLY A 282 6.14 8.13 16.29
CA GLY A 282 7.39 7.36 16.38
C GLY A 282 8.15 7.63 17.68
N ALA A 283 8.33 8.92 18.03
CA ALA A 283 9.04 9.33 19.23
C ALA A 283 8.38 8.80 20.52
N GLN A 284 7.05 8.72 20.57
CA GLN A 284 6.31 8.13 21.70
C GLN A 284 6.63 6.64 21.89
N ALA A 285 6.90 5.93 20.80
CA ALA A 285 7.18 4.50 20.78
C ALA A 285 8.68 4.13 20.74
N LYS A 286 9.58 5.12 20.81
CA LYS A 286 11.03 4.94 20.58
C LYS A 286 11.37 4.39 19.19
N LEU A 287 10.55 4.72 18.20
CA LEU A 287 10.74 4.46 16.78
C LEU A 287 11.02 5.78 16.05
N LYS A 288 11.52 5.72 14.82
CA LYS A 288 11.71 6.94 14.01
C LYS A 288 10.39 7.49 13.46
N GLN A 289 9.55 6.60 12.94
CA GLN A 289 8.25 6.95 12.36
C GLN A 289 7.26 5.83 12.67
N ALA A 290 6.09 6.19 13.20
CA ALA A 290 5.05 5.21 13.52
C ALA A 290 3.66 5.77 13.26
N GLU A 291 2.70 4.86 13.08
CA GLU A 291 1.27 5.16 13.23
C GLU A 291 0.83 4.68 14.61
N GLY A 292 0.07 5.52 15.31
CA GLY A 292 -0.44 5.24 16.65
C GLY A 292 -1.90 4.80 16.62
N PHE A 293 -2.24 3.85 17.49
CA PHE A 293 -3.57 3.30 17.63
C PHE A 293 -3.97 3.20 19.10
N GLU A 294 -5.25 3.46 19.39
CA GLU A 294 -5.89 3.12 20.66
C GLU A 294 -6.42 1.68 20.59
N ALA A 295 -5.89 0.78 21.41
CA ALA A 295 -6.45 -0.55 21.53
C ALA A 295 -7.71 -0.53 22.40
N ILE A 296 -8.85 -0.89 21.81
CA ILE A 296 -10.06 -1.24 22.57
C ILE A 296 -9.85 -2.58 23.27
N ARG A 297 -9.20 -3.50 22.56
CA ARG A 297 -8.73 -4.80 23.03
C ARG A 297 -7.72 -5.34 22.04
N ILE A 298 -6.77 -6.12 22.54
CA ILE A 298 -5.77 -6.79 21.73
C ILE A 298 -5.54 -8.19 22.29
N SER A 299 -5.60 -9.19 21.41
CA SER A 299 -5.18 -10.55 21.71
C SER A 299 -3.77 -10.73 21.18
N LEU A 300 -2.79 -10.55 22.05
CA LEU A 300 -1.40 -10.83 21.70
C LEU A 300 -1.16 -12.34 21.77
N PRO A 301 -0.68 -12.99 20.69
CA PRO A 301 -0.13 -14.32 20.81
C PRO A 301 1.22 -14.20 21.51
N ILE A 302 1.19 -14.01 22.84
CA ILE A 302 2.41 -14.09 23.64
C ILE A 302 2.75 -15.58 23.70
N TYR A 303 3.56 -16.03 22.74
CA TYR A 303 4.36 -17.22 22.94
C TYR A 303 5.43 -16.82 23.96
N LEU A 304 5.08 -16.89 25.25
CA LEU A 304 6.10 -16.99 26.29
C LEU A 304 6.82 -18.30 25.97
N CYS A 305 7.98 -18.22 25.31
CA CYS A 305 8.90 -19.35 25.32
C CYS A 305 9.12 -19.71 26.80
N PRO A 306 8.89 -20.97 27.21
CA PRO A 306 9.33 -21.43 28.52
C PRO A 306 10.85 -21.31 28.67
#